data_AF-A0AAX2LQ95-F1
#
_entry.id   AF-A0AAX2LQ95-F1
#
_cell.length_a   1.000
_cell.length_b   1.000
_cell.length_c   1.000
_cell.angle_alpha   90.00
_cell.angle_beta   90.00
_cell.angle_gamma   90.00
#
_symmetry.space_group_name_H-M   'P 1'
#
loop_
_entity.id
_entity.type
_entity.pdbx_description
1 polymer ?
#
loop_
_entity_poly.entity_id
_entity_poly.type
_entity_poly.pdbx_seq_one_letter_code
_entity_poly.pdbx_strand_id
1 'polypeptide(L)'
;MRLEVSCEDRLGLTRELLDILASKNIDLRGIEIDVIGIIYLNCPDIDFETFSELMAEIRRIPGVKDVRKIQFMPIERHNTELISLLNNLPDAVLAIDLKGSVDMANHSALSLFNKESQEMIGHHISGLLPAFNFARWVEGSKARVREEIVLDGLDYVMELMPVYITGESKESTLASSMMIIRSMASHVMADDNLPLHNNLGFEHFVGVSNRHKALISHAKKLAMLDQPLLLEGETGTGKEMLARACHNRSNRSGAPFLVLSCASMPDDVAETELFGHAPGSFNHQQGHKGIFEQANGGTVFLDEIGEMSPHLQIKLLRFLQDGTFRRVGEEHEVHVDVRVIASTRHNLAELAESGKFREDLFYRLNVLTLRIPPLRERPSDVQPLLDLFIAKHSNKLGMMKPKLADDLLDQLAQYQWPGNMRQLDNMVLRALTEMPDDVLTVDYFHLPQLETVATGMTNINLDGSLDDIMKDYEAQVLDRLYQSFPSSRKLAKRLNVSHTSVANKLRDYGIKKR
;
A
#
# COMPACT_ATOMS: atom_id res chain seq x y z
N MET A 1 5.60 -39.79 28.70
CA MET A 1 6.46 -39.27 29.80
C MET A 1 7.86 -38.91 29.30
N ARG A 2 8.52 -37.96 29.97
CA ARG A 2 9.94 -37.63 29.74
C ARG A 2 10.75 -37.89 31.00
N LEU A 3 11.91 -38.54 30.86
CA LEU A 3 12.80 -38.89 31.96
C LEU A 3 14.17 -38.23 31.75
N GLU A 4 14.77 -37.80 32.85
CA GLU A 4 16.16 -37.40 32.95
C GLU A 4 16.89 -38.42 33.83
N VAL A 5 17.90 -39.07 33.26
CA VAL A 5 18.78 -40.03 33.95
C VAL A 5 20.14 -39.36 34.09
N SER A 6 20.52 -39.01 35.31
CA SER A 6 21.87 -38.53 35.60
C SER A 6 22.78 -39.72 35.87
N CYS A 7 23.86 -39.84 35.13
CA CYS A 7 24.77 -40.97 35.20
C CYS A 7 26.23 -40.58 35.05
N GLU A 8 27.12 -41.51 35.37
CA GLU A 8 28.53 -41.43 35.02
C GLU A 8 28.69 -41.78 33.54
N ASP A 9 29.54 -41.03 32.83
CA ASP A 9 29.84 -41.29 31.43
C ASP A 9 30.57 -42.63 31.30
N ARG A 10 29.82 -43.68 30.95
CA ARG A 10 30.33 -45.04 30.75
C ARG A 10 29.74 -45.69 29.51
N LEU A 11 30.60 -46.42 28.81
CA LEU A 11 30.20 -47.25 27.67
C LEU A 11 29.20 -48.33 28.13
N GLY A 12 28.11 -48.47 27.36
CA GLY A 12 27.08 -49.48 27.59
C GLY A 12 25.88 -49.03 28.43
N LEU A 13 25.94 -47.88 29.11
CA LEU A 13 24.83 -47.41 29.94
C LEU A 13 23.55 -47.12 29.13
N THR A 14 23.68 -46.50 27.95
CA THR A 14 22.56 -46.30 27.03
C THR A 14 21.91 -47.61 26.61
N ARG A 15 22.71 -48.66 26.38
CA ARG A 15 22.18 -49.99 26.02
C ARG A 15 21.42 -50.61 27.19
N GLU A 16 21.96 -50.56 28.40
CA GLU A 16 21.29 -51.11 29.59
C GLU A 16 19.96 -50.40 29.87
N LEU A 17 19.88 -49.08 29.65
CA LEU A 17 18.62 -48.34 29.72
C LEU A 17 17.60 -48.82 28.68
N LEU A 18 18.03 -49.01 27.44
CA LEU A 18 17.17 -49.49 26.36
C LEU A 18 16.72 -50.94 26.59
N ASP A 19 17.59 -51.80 27.12
CA ASP A 19 17.26 -53.19 27.46
C ASP A 19 16.17 -53.26 28.54
N ILE A 20 16.21 -52.37 29.54
CA ILE A 20 15.15 -52.27 30.56
C ILE A 20 13.83 -51.80 29.94
N LEU A 21 13.84 -50.76 29.12
CA LEU A 21 12.63 -50.29 28.42
C LEU A 21 12.03 -51.40 27.55
N ALA A 22 12.87 -52.13 26.81
CA ALA A 22 12.47 -53.26 25.99
C ALA A 22 11.88 -54.41 26.83
N SER A 23 12.47 -54.72 27.99
CA SER A 23 11.97 -55.78 28.89
C SER A 23 10.56 -55.51 29.44
N LYS A 24 10.18 -54.22 29.51
CA LYS A 24 8.86 -53.76 29.94
C LYS A 24 7.92 -53.41 28.77
N ASN A 25 8.31 -53.69 27.52
CA ASN A 25 7.58 -53.33 26.29
C ASN A 25 7.25 -51.81 26.19
N ILE A 26 8.18 -50.94 26.58
CA ILE A 26 8.02 -49.48 26.48
C ILE A 26 8.74 -48.98 25.24
N ASP A 27 7.99 -48.42 24.29
CA ASP A 27 8.54 -47.84 23.06
C ASP A 27 9.26 -46.51 23.33
N LEU A 28 10.46 -46.37 22.78
CA LEU A 28 11.22 -45.13 22.82
C LEU A 28 10.80 -44.22 21.66
N ARG A 29 10.34 -43.00 21.98
CA ARG A 29 10.01 -41.96 20.99
C ARG A 29 11.19 -41.05 20.66
N GLY A 30 12.14 -40.93 21.58
CA GLY A 30 13.33 -40.11 21.40
C GLY A 30 14.32 -40.28 22.54
N ILE A 31 15.60 -40.08 22.24
CA ILE A 31 16.69 -40.12 23.19
C ILE A 31 17.68 -39.00 22.90
N GLU A 32 18.09 -38.29 23.94
CA GLU A 32 19.13 -37.26 23.87
C GLU A 32 20.21 -37.60 24.89
N ILE A 33 21.47 -37.47 24.48
CA ILE A 33 22.63 -37.70 25.34
C ILE A 33 23.37 -36.38 25.44
N ASP A 34 23.47 -35.85 26.66
CA ASP A 34 24.22 -34.64 26.96
C ASP A 34 25.67 -34.97 27.32
N VAL A 35 26.58 -34.05 27.01
CA VAL A 35 28.03 -34.16 27.18
C VAL A 35 28.44 -34.26 28.66
N ILE A 36 27.52 -33.97 29.59
CA ILE A 36 27.72 -33.97 31.04
C ILE A 36 27.27 -35.30 31.68
N GLY A 37 26.99 -36.34 30.89
CA GLY A 37 26.58 -37.65 31.40
C GLY A 37 25.10 -37.67 31.83
N ILE A 38 24.24 -36.95 31.11
CA ILE A 38 22.78 -37.00 31.32
C ILE A 38 22.15 -37.63 30.08
N ILE A 39 21.27 -38.60 30.30
CA ILE A 39 20.49 -39.23 29.24
C ILE A 39 19.02 -38.87 29.44
N TYR A 40 18.42 -38.32 28.40
CA TYR A 40 17.02 -37.98 28.36
C TYR A 40 16.25 -38.99 27.53
N LEU A 41 15.12 -39.46 28.04
CA LEU A 41 14.29 -40.48 27.38
C LEU A 41 12.87 -39.94 27.21
N ASN A 42 12.35 -40.00 25.99
CA ASN A 42 10.96 -39.72 25.68
C ASN A 42 10.22 -41.04 25.40
N CYS A 43 9.24 -41.36 26.25
CA CYS A 43 8.46 -42.60 26.21
C CYS A 43 6.96 -42.27 26.25
N PRO A 44 6.04 -43.17 25.87
CA PRO A 44 4.61 -43.01 26.14
C PRO A 44 4.35 -42.87 27.65
N ASP A 45 3.19 -42.31 28.03
CA ASP A 45 2.77 -42.33 29.42
C ASP A 45 2.33 -43.74 29.82
N ILE A 46 2.72 -44.17 31.02
CA ILE A 46 2.47 -45.50 31.59
C ILE A 46 1.78 -45.36 32.95
N ASP A 47 1.19 -46.45 33.46
CA ASP A 47 0.58 -46.48 34.77
C ASP A 47 1.61 -46.33 35.91
N PHE A 48 1.12 -46.01 37.11
CA PHE A 48 1.97 -45.68 38.25
C PHE A 48 2.79 -46.87 38.77
N GLU A 49 2.24 -48.09 38.73
CA GLU A 49 2.94 -49.29 39.22
C GLU A 49 4.13 -49.59 38.32
N THR A 50 3.90 -49.67 37.01
CA THR A 50 4.95 -49.86 36.00
C THR A 50 5.98 -48.74 36.04
N PHE A 51 5.56 -47.49 36.24
CA PHE A 51 6.46 -46.34 36.39
C PHE A 51 7.37 -46.47 37.61
N SER A 52 6.82 -46.85 38.76
CA SER A 52 7.57 -46.97 40.00
C SER A 52 8.63 -48.08 39.92
N GLU A 53 8.27 -49.22 39.33
CA GLU A 53 9.20 -50.31 39.06
C GLU A 53 10.32 -49.90 38.11
N LEU A 54 9.97 -49.25 36.99
CA LEU A 54 10.94 -48.77 36.00
C LEU A 54 11.97 -47.83 36.63
N MET A 55 11.52 -46.86 37.43
CA MET A 55 12.40 -45.91 38.11
C MET A 55 13.33 -46.62 39.12
N ALA A 56 12.85 -47.66 39.80
CA ALA A 56 13.66 -48.45 40.71
C ALA A 56 14.71 -49.30 39.99
N GLU A 57 14.35 -49.92 38.86
CA GLU A 57 15.26 -50.70 38.02
C GLU A 57 16.35 -49.82 37.40
N ILE A 58 15.99 -48.64 36.87
CA ILE A 58 16.98 -47.71 36.30
C ILE A 58 17.98 -47.24 37.37
N ARG A 59 17.53 -46.95 38.60
CA ARG A 59 18.43 -46.56 39.70
C ARG A 59 19.37 -47.68 40.16
N ARG A 60 19.06 -48.95 39.87
CA ARG A 60 19.93 -50.10 40.20
C ARG A 60 21.06 -50.28 39.20
N ILE A 61 20.98 -49.64 38.03
CA ILE A 61 22.04 -49.66 37.04
C ILE A 61 23.31 -49.05 37.64
N PRO A 62 24.45 -49.76 37.64
CA PRO A 62 25.72 -49.20 38.10
C PRO A 62 26.05 -47.91 37.35
N GLY A 63 26.42 -46.86 38.07
CA GLY A 63 26.76 -45.55 37.49
C GLY A 63 25.57 -44.61 37.25
N VAL A 64 24.32 -45.03 37.48
CA VAL A 64 23.18 -44.09 37.55
C VAL A 64 23.15 -43.43 38.92
N LYS A 65 23.17 -42.10 38.95
CA LYS A 65 23.13 -41.28 40.18
C LYS A 65 21.70 -40.94 40.57
N ASP A 66 20.89 -40.53 39.61
CA ASP A 66 19.49 -40.18 39.84
C ASP A 66 18.66 -40.36 38.56
N VAL A 67 17.35 -40.53 38.75
CA VAL A 67 16.36 -40.55 37.68
C VAL A 67 15.14 -39.76 38.13
N ARG A 68 14.69 -38.83 37.29
CA ARG A 68 13.49 -38.02 37.56
C ARG A 68 12.66 -37.79 36.31
N LYS A 69 11.37 -37.51 36.52
CA LYS A 69 10.45 -37.10 35.45
C LYS A 69 10.64 -35.61 35.18
N ILE A 70 10.75 -35.24 33.91
CA ILE A 70 10.82 -33.84 33.46
C ILE A 70 9.58 -33.48 32.64
N GLN A 71 9.31 -32.20 32.49
CA GLN A 71 8.15 -31.71 31.73
C GLN A 71 8.40 -31.73 30.22
N PHE A 72 9.60 -31.32 29.79
CA PHE A 72 10.00 -31.19 28.39
C PHE A 72 11.43 -31.70 28.20
N MET A 73 11.72 -32.26 27.02
CA MET A 73 13.08 -32.60 26.64
C MET A 73 13.91 -31.31 26.42
N PRO A 74 15.25 -31.34 26.62
CA PRO A 74 16.11 -30.20 26.34
C PRO A 74 15.95 -29.65 24.92
N ILE A 75 15.92 -30.50 23.89
CA ILE A 75 15.73 -30.05 22.51
C ILE A 75 14.33 -29.46 22.27
N GLU A 76 13.28 -30.04 22.87
CA GLU A 76 11.91 -29.53 22.78
C GLU A 76 11.84 -28.10 23.34
N ARG A 77 12.46 -27.90 24.52
CA ARG A 77 12.56 -26.59 25.16
C ARG A 77 13.38 -25.60 24.33
N HIS A 78 14.57 -26.00 23.89
CA HIS A 78 15.46 -25.13 23.13
C HIS A 78 14.83 -24.69 21.80
N ASN A 79 14.21 -25.61 21.07
CA ASN A 79 13.50 -25.29 19.83
C ASN A 79 12.32 -24.34 20.09
N THR A 80 11.58 -24.54 21.17
CA THR A 80 10.48 -23.63 21.55
C THR A 80 11.01 -22.23 21.84
N GLU A 81 12.12 -22.11 22.59
CA GLU A 81 12.78 -20.83 22.88
C GLU A 81 13.24 -20.13 21.58
N LEU A 82 13.87 -20.85 20.66
CA LEU A 82 14.29 -20.31 19.36
C LEU A 82 13.11 -19.83 18.51
N ILE A 83 12.04 -20.64 18.42
CA ILE A 83 10.82 -20.28 17.68
C ILE A 83 10.18 -19.03 18.31
N SER A 84 10.11 -18.95 19.65
CA SER A 84 9.60 -17.77 20.36
C SER A 84 10.44 -16.51 20.09
N LEU A 85 11.76 -16.64 20.00
CA LEU A 85 12.63 -15.51 19.63
C LEU A 85 12.34 -15.04 18.19
N LEU A 86 12.28 -15.97 17.24
CA LEU A 86 11.99 -15.66 15.83
C LEU A 86 10.61 -15.02 15.66
N ASN A 87 9.63 -15.50 16.43
CA ASN A 87 8.26 -14.98 16.45
C ASN A 87 8.14 -13.55 16.98
N ASN A 88 9.09 -13.09 17.80
CA ASN A 88 9.14 -11.73 18.32
C ASN A 88 9.98 -10.77 17.46
N LEU A 89 10.62 -11.26 16.39
CA LEU A 89 11.37 -10.38 15.48
C LEU A 89 10.41 -9.49 14.67
N PRO A 90 10.71 -8.19 14.53
CA PRO A 90 9.88 -7.27 13.76
C PRO A 90 9.94 -7.55 12.25
N ASP A 91 11.04 -8.12 11.78
CA ASP A 91 11.23 -8.47 10.38
C ASP A 91 10.54 -9.80 10.04
N ALA A 92 9.99 -9.88 8.83
CA ALA A 92 9.45 -11.13 8.31
C ALA A 92 10.59 -12.10 7.99
N VAL A 93 10.54 -13.30 8.56
CA VAL A 93 11.56 -14.34 8.40
C VAL A 93 10.92 -15.63 7.92
N LEU A 94 11.47 -16.21 6.85
CA LEU A 94 11.07 -17.49 6.29
C LEU A 94 12.27 -18.43 6.16
N ALA A 95 12.07 -19.71 6.45
CA ALA A 95 12.98 -20.77 6.02
C ALA A 95 12.35 -21.49 4.82
N ILE A 96 13.14 -21.69 3.76
CA ILE A 96 12.67 -22.24 2.49
C ILE A 96 13.58 -23.41 2.10
N ASP A 97 12.98 -24.56 1.81
CA ASP A 97 13.68 -25.74 1.35
C ASP A 97 14.28 -25.55 -0.07
N LEU A 98 15.10 -26.50 -0.52
CA LEU A 98 15.72 -26.43 -1.85
C LEU A 98 14.73 -26.60 -3.01
N LYS A 99 13.50 -27.04 -2.74
CA LYS A 99 12.43 -27.16 -3.72
C LYS A 99 11.59 -25.87 -3.80
N GLY A 100 11.85 -24.88 -2.95
CA GLY A 100 11.11 -23.62 -2.90
C GLY A 100 9.88 -23.64 -1.99
N SER A 101 9.72 -24.64 -1.13
CA SER A 101 8.62 -24.74 -0.16
C SER A 101 9.00 -24.10 1.17
N VAL A 102 8.06 -23.40 1.80
CA VAL A 102 8.30 -22.76 3.11
C VAL A 102 8.25 -23.81 4.23
N ASP A 103 9.36 -23.99 4.95
CA ASP A 103 9.45 -24.89 6.10
C ASP A 103 9.06 -24.20 7.41
N MET A 104 9.33 -22.90 7.50
CA MET A 104 9.04 -22.09 8.69
C MET A 104 8.75 -20.64 8.29
N ALA A 105 7.83 -20.00 9.01
CA ALA A 105 7.55 -18.58 8.94
C ALA A 105 7.30 -18.03 10.35
N ASN A 106 7.88 -16.87 10.68
CA ASN A 106 7.58 -16.18 11.93
C ASN A 106 6.27 -15.37 11.84
N HIS A 107 5.76 -14.84 12.97
CA HIS A 107 4.52 -14.04 12.98
C HIS A 107 4.55 -12.86 12.01
N SER A 108 5.69 -12.15 11.91
CA SER A 108 5.84 -11.02 11.00
C SER A 108 5.70 -11.45 9.53
N ALA A 109 6.21 -12.63 9.15
CA ALA A 109 5.98 -13.19 7.83
C ALA A 109 4.52 -13.62 7.61
N LEU A 110 3.88 -14.27 8.59
CA LEU A 110 2.46 -14.64 8.51
C LEU A 110 1.56 -13.41 8.29
N SER A 111 1.84 -12.34 9.04
CA SER A 111 1.15 -11.04 8.93
C SER A 111 1.39 -10.39 7.56
N LEU A 112 2.64 -10.37 7.10
CA LEU A 112 3.02 -9.79 5.81
C LEU A 112 2.30 -10.42 4.63
N PHE A 113 2.16 -11.76 4.62
CA PHE A 113 1.47 -12.49 3.55
C PHE A 113 -0.02 -12.72 3.82
N ASN A 114 -0.54 -12.21 4.95
CA ASN A 114 -1.91 -12.38 5.41
C ASN A 114 -2.39 -13.85 5.37
N LYS A 115 -1.58 -14.76 5.93
CA LYS A 115 -1.83 -16.20 5.93
C LYS A 115 -1.63 -16.82 7.31
N GLU A 116 -2.39 -17.87 7.58
CA GLU A 116 -2.20 -18.69 8.78
C GLU A 116 -1.00 -19.63 8.65
N SER A 117 -0.44 -20.04 9.79
CA SER A 117 0.74 -20.93 9.83
C SER A 117 0.52 -22.25 9.07
N GLN A 118 -0.68 -22.84 9.17
CA GLN A 118 -1.03 -24.09 8.49
C GLN A 118 -1.08 -23.95 6.97
N GLU A 119 -1.39 -22.76 6.46
CA GLU A 119 -1.41 -22.49 5.02
C GLU A 119 -0.05 -22.09 4.46
N MET A 120 0.80 -21.49 5.29
CA MET A 120 2.13 -21.04 4.88
C MET A 120 3.13 -22.18 4.78
N ILE A 121 3.11 -23.13 5.72
CA ILE A 121 4.02 -24.26 5.71
C ILE A 121 3.71 -25.15 4.49
N GLY A 122 4.74 -25.45 3.70
CA GLY A 122 4.64 -26.19 2.44
C GLY A 122 4.16 -25.34 1.25
N HIS A 123 3.81 -24.07 1.44
CA HIS A 123 3.47 -23.17 0.34
C HIS A 123 4.73 -22.86 -0.48
N HIS A 124 4.59 -22.81 -1.80
CA HIS A 124 5.73 -22.54 -2.68
C HIS A 124 6.03 -21.03 -2.76
N ILE A 125 7.31 -20.66 -2.66
CA ILE A 125 7.74 -19.26 -2.60
C ILE A 125 7.35 -18.45 -3.85
N SER A 126 7.27 -19.08 -5.01
CA SER A 126 6.81 -18.41 -6.25
C SER A 126 5.35 -17.96 -6.18
N GLY A 127 4.53 -18.55 -5.30
CA GLY A 127 3.16 -18.10 -5.04
C GLY A 127 3.11 -16.86 -4.16
N LEU A 128 4.08 -16.69 -3.27
CA LEU A 128 4.22 -15.55 -2.36
C LEU A 128 4.95 -14.37 -3.02
N LEU A 129 5.98 -14.67 -3.82
CA LEU A 129 6.84 -13.73 -4.51
C LEU A 129 6.99 -14.12 -6.00
N PRO A 130 5.99 -13.83 -6.85
CA PRO A 130 6.01 -14.22 -8.26
C PRO A 130 7.14 -13.57 -9.07
N ALA A 131 7.57 -12.37 -8.65
CA ALA A 131 8.65 -11.63 -9.30
C ALA A 131 10.04 -12.22 -9.02
N PHE A 132 10.19 -12.99 -7.94
CA PHE A 132 11.48 -13.55 -7.54
C PHE A 132 11.65 -14.99 -8.08
N ASN A 133 12.71 -15.21 -8.86
CA ASN A 133 13.01 -16.54 -9.42
C ASN A 133 13.91 -17.35 -8.48
N PHE A 134 13.29 -18.03 -7.52
CA PHE A 134 13.99 -18.88 -6.55
C PHE A 134 14.78 -20.02 -7.21
N ALA A 135 14.22 -20.68 -8.23
CA ALA A 135 14.88 -21.80 -8.91
C ALA A 135 16.22 -21.38 -9.53
N ARG A 136 16.24 -20.20 -10.17
CA ARG A 136 17.48 -19.62 -10.73
C ARG A 136 18.53 -19.34 -9.66
N TRP A 137 18.10 -18.94 -8.45
CA TRP A 137 19.03 -18.70 -7.35
C TRP A 137 19.65 -20.02 -6.84
N VAL A 138 18.86 -21.09 -6.71
CA VAL A 138 19.33 -22.42 -6.28
C VAL A 138 20.35 -23.01 -7.26
N GLU A 139 20.13 -22.83 -8.56
CA GLU A 139 21.03 -23.28 -9.64
C GLU A 139 22.28 -22.40 -9.81
N GLY A 140 22.21 -21.14 -9.35
CA GLY A 140 23.24 -20.12 -9.55
C GLY A 140 24.36 -20.10 -8.49
N SER A 141 24.88 -18.91 -8.20
CA SER A 141 26.04 -18.69 -7.33
C SER A 141 25.79 -18.94 -5.83
N LYS A 142 24.58 -19.37 -5.41
CA LYS A 142 24.19 -19.71 -4.03
C LYS A 142 24.73 -18.71 -2.99
N ALA A 143 24.77 -17.45 -3.38
CA ALA A 143 25.30 -16.34 -2.60
C ALA A 143 24.14 -15.57 -1.95
N ARG A 144 24.47 -14.73 -0.96
CA ARG A 144 23.49 -13.81 -0.39
C ARG A 144 22.97 -12.89 -1.49
N VAL A 145 21.66 -12.80 -1.62
CA VAL A 145 20.97 -11.90 -2.54
C VAL A 145 20.21 -10.86 -1.74
N ARG A 146 20.27 -9.61 -2.19
CA ARG A 146 19.47 -8.50 -1.67
C ARG A 146 18.76 -7.85 -2.85
N GLU A 147 17.44 -7.80 -2.79
CA GLU A 147 16.60 -7.19 -3.82
C GLU A 147 15.52 -6.32 -3.17
N GLU A 148 15.15 -5.26 -3.87
CA GLU A 148 13.99 -4.44 -3.52
C GLU A 148 12.76 -5.07 -4.15
N ILE A 149 11.71 -5.25 -3.34
CA ILE A 149 10.46 -5.85 -3.77
C ILE A 149 9.29 -4.97 -3.33
N VAL A 150 8.20 -5.04 -4.08
CA VAL A 150 6.95 -4.38 -3.72
C VAL A 150 5.94 -5.45 -3.33
N LEU A 151 5.44 -5.37 -2.09
CA LEU A 151 4.37 -6.25 -1.60
C LEU A 151 3.19 -5.38 -1.21
N ASP A 152 2.03 -5.69 -1.79
CA ASP A 152 0.78 -4.94 -1.62
C ASP A 152 0.92 -3.43 -1.81
N GLY A 153 1.88 -2.99 -2.63
CA GLY A 153 2.15 -1.58 -2.93
C GLY A 153 3.10 -0.86 -1.96
N LEU A 154 3.72 -1.57 -1.02
CA LEU A 154 4.73 -1.05 -0.10
C LEU A 154 6.13 -1.55 -0.47
N ASP A 155 7.14 -0.71 -0.22
CA ASP A 155 8.55 -1.03 -0.51
C ASP A 155 9.18 -1.85 0.61
N TYR A 156 9.76 -2.99 0.22
CA TYR A 156 10.51 -3.86 1.10
C TYR A 156 11.88 -4.17 0.52
N VAL A 157 12.82 -4.48 1.40
CA VAL A 157 14.08 -5.12 1.06
C VAL A 157 13.97 -6.59 1.45
N MET A 158 14.14 -7.45 0.46
CA MET A 158 14.27 -8.88 0.65
C MET A 158 15.75 -9.25 0.64
N GLU A 159 16.15 -10.04 1.64
CA GLU A 159 17.46 -10.67 1.70
C GLU A 159 17.30 -12.19 1.75
N LEU A 160 17.97 -12.90 0.84
CA LEU A 160 18.01 -14.35 0.80
C LEU A 160 19.42 -14.84 1.13
N MET A 161 19.53 -15.73 2.10
CA MET A 161 20.79 -16.27 2.60
C MET A 161 20.82 -17.80 2.51
N PRO A 162 21.89 -18.40 1.97
CA PRO A 162 22.05 -19.86 1.99
C PRO A 162 22.34 -20.36 3.40
N VAL A 163 21.73 -21.49 3.78
CA VAL A 163 21.98 -22.18 5.06
C VAL A 163 22.74 -23.46 4.78
N TYR A 164 23.98 -23.54 5.29
CA TYR A 164 24.84 -24.71 5.16
C TYR A 164 24.85 -25.52 6.45
N ILE A 165 24.75 -26.84 6.33
CA ILE A 165 25.00 -27.78 7.42
C ILE A 165 26.37 -28.40 7.19
N THR A 166 27.24 -28.29 8.19
CA THR A 166 28.59 -28.86 8.17
C THR A 166 28.54 -30.24 8.82
N GLY A 167 28.84 -31.28 8.05
CA GLY A 167 28.95 -32.64 8.57
C GLY A 167 30.24 -32.89 9.36
N GLU A 168 30.35 -34.06 9.98
CA GLU A 168 31.56 -34.51 10.72
C GLU A 168 32.82 -34.52 9.82
N SER A 169 32.66 -34.71 8.52
CA SER A 169 33.72 -34.65 7.50
C SER A 169 34.23 -33.24 7.19
N LYS A 170 33.69 -32.19 7.84
CA LYS A 170 33.90 -30.76 7.52
C LYS A 170 33.45 -30.32 6.13
N GLU A 171 32.70 -31.15 5.41
CA GLU A 171 32.04 -30.75 4.18
C GLU A 171 30.75 -29.99 4.49
N SER A 172 30.63 -28.77 3.95
CA SER A 172 29.43 -27.95 4.03
C SER A 172 28.47 -28.32 2.91
N THR A 173 27.28 -28.80 3.26
CA THR A 173 26.19 -29.06 2.31
C THR A 173 25.12 -27.99 2.45
N LEU A 174 24.63 -27.47 1.32
CA LEU A 174 23.51 -26.54 1.35
C LEU A 174 22.27 -27.31 1.79
N ALA A 175 21.68 -26.91 2.92
CA ALA A 175 20.51 -27.58 3.48
C ALA A 175 19.22 -26.84 3.13
N SER A 176 19.23 -25.52 3.21
CA SER A 176 18.05 -24.68 2.97
C SER A 176 18.46 -23.24 2.68
N SER A 177 17.49 -22.35 2.62
CA SER A 177 17.69 -20.91 2.55
C SER A 177 16.85 -20.19 3.59
N MET A 178 17.34 -19.03 4.04
CA MET A 178 16.66 -18.13 4.95
C MET A 178 16.35 -16.84 4.20
N MET A 179 15.09 -16.44 4.17
CA MET A 179 14.64 -15.19 3.59
C MET A 179 14.21 -14.24 4.69
N ILE A 180 14.68 -13.00 4.63
CA ILE A 180 14.29 -11.91 5.52
C ILE A 180 13.69 -10.80 4.66
N ILE A 181 12.51 -10.32 5.02
CA ILE A 181 11.83 -9.21 4.33
C ILE A 181 11.64 -8.07 5.34
N ARG A 182 12.18 -6.90 5.01
CA ARG A 182 12.18 -5.71 5.87
C ARG A 182 11.50 -4.54 5.17
N SER A 183 10.68 -3.80 5.89
CA SER A 183 10.06 -2.57 5.37
C SER A 183 11.12 -1.47 5.22
N MET A 184 11.14 -0.81 4.06
CA MET A 184 12.02 0.35 3.83
C MET A 184 11.61 1.56 4.68
N ALA A 185 10.33 1.65 5.08
CA ALA A 185 9.83 2.75 5.91
C ALA A 185 10.41 2.74 7.34
N SER A 186 10.88 1.59 7.83
CA SER A 186 11.41 1.43 9.18
C SER A 186 12.90 1.75 9.30
N HIS A 187 13.60 1.91 8.17
CA HIS A 187 15.07 1.92 8.10
C HIS A 187 15.67 3.18 7.47
N VAL A 188 15.03 4.35 7.62
CA VAL A 188 15.56 5.67 7.18
C VAL A 188 16.93 6.05 7.81
N MET A 189 17.61 5.16 8.53
CA MET A 189 18.89 5.44 9.20
C MET A 189 20.06 4.48 8.92
N ALA A 190 20.03 3.59 7.91
CA ALA A 190 21.23 2.79 7.61
C ALA A 190 21.48 2.54 6.11
N ASP A 191 22.58 3.15 5.66
CA ASP A 191 23.35 2.95 4.42
C ASP A 191 22.82 3.51 3.10
N ASP A 192 23.29 4.74 2.83
CA ASP A 192 23.59 5.30 1.51
C ASP A 192 24.72 4.50 0.80
N ASN A 193 24.61 4.42 -0.54
CA ASN A 193 25.64 4.04 -1.53
C ASN A 193 25.45 2.72 -2.30
N LEU A 194 24.25 2.46 -2.80
CA LEU A 194 24.09 1.70 -4.05
C LEU A 194 23.17 2.50 -5.00
N PRO A 195 23.51 2.66 -6.28
CA PRO A 195 22.62 3.33 -7.23
C PRO A 195 21.42 2.42 -7.49
N LEU A 196 20.26 2.80 -6.96
CA LEU A 196 18.99 2.11 -7.18
C LEU A 196 18.58 2.22 -8.65
N HIS A 197 18.67 1.11 -9.39
CA HIS A 197 17.86 0.92 -10.59
C HIS A 197 16.44 0.50 -10.15
N ASN A 198 15.62 1.50 -9.82
CA ASN A 198 14.24 1.28 -9.43
C ASN A 198 13.36 1.05 -10.68
N ASN A 199 13.27 -0.20 -11.14
CA ASN A 199 12.36 -0.62 -12.22
C ASN A 199 10.89 -0.76 -11.75
N LEU A 200 10.61 -0.50 -10.48
CA LEU A 200 9.31 -0.62 -9.85
C LEU A 200 8.54 0.70 -10.02
N GLY A 201 7.24 0.65 -10.32
CA GLY A 201 6.43 1.86 -10.43
C GLY A 201 4.94 1.60 -10.63
N PHE A 202 4.57 0.76 -11.59
CA PHE A 202 3.17 0.34 -11.74
C PHE A 202 2.72 -0.69 -10.71
N GLU A 203 3.67 -1.31 -10.00
CA GLU A 203 3.41 -2.32 -8.96
C GLU A 203 2.91 -1.69 -7.66
N HIS A 204 3.16 -0.39 -7.45
CA HIS A 204 2.62 0.38 -6.34
C HIS A 204 1.12 0.70 -6.47
N PHE A 205 0.53 0.45 -7.64
CA PHE A 205 -0.88 0.74 -7.89
C PHE A 205 -1.77 -0.43 -7.41
N VAL A 206 -2.54 -0.15 -6.36
CA VAL A 206 -3.49 -1.10 -5.79
C VAL A 206 -4.92 -0.78 -6.28
N GLY A 207 -5.58 -1.78 -6.86
CA GLY A 207 -6.97 -1.67 -7.32
C GLY A 207 -7.44 -2.91 -8.09
N VAL A 208 -8.69 -3.31 -7.87
CA VAL A 208 -9.31 -4.50 -8.47
C VAL A 208 -10.35 -4.17 -9.53
N SER A 209 -10.83 -2.93 -9.57
CA SER A 209 -11.87 -2.46 -10.48
C SER A 209 -11.43 -2.58 -11.95
N ASN A 210 -12.39 -2.89 -12.83
CA ASN A 210 -12.12 -2.97 -14.27
C ASN A 210 -11.63 -1.63 -14.83
N ARG A 211 -12.13 -0.51 -14.28
CA ARG A 211 -11.68 0.85 -14.65
C ARG A 211 -10.22 1.08 -14.27
N HIS A 212 -9.81 0.67 -13.07
CA HIS A 212 -8.41 0.77 -12.64
C HIS A 212 -7.50 -0.12 -13.50
N LYS A 213 -7.86 -1.38 -13.72
CA LYS A 213 -7.08 -2.30 -14.57
C LYS A 213 -6.92 -1.77 -16.01
N ALA A 214 -7.99 -1.21 -16.58
CA ALA A 214 -7.95 -0.58 -17.90
C ALA A 214 -7.04 0.65 -17.92
N LEU A 215 -7.11 1.51 -16.90
CA LEU A 215 -6.23 2.68 -16.75
C LEU A 215 -4.75 2.26 -16.70
N ILE A 216 -4.39 1.30 -15.84
CA ILE A 216 -3.01 0.83 -15.70
C ILE A 216 -2.54 0.19 -17.01
N SER A 217 -3.36 -0.63 -17.66
CA SER A 217 -3.02 -1.23 -18.96
C SER A 217 -2.77 -0.16 -20.03
N HIS A 218 -3.61 0.87 -20.08
CA HIS A 218 -3.45 1.97 -21.03
C HIS A 218 -2.21 2.81 -20.71
N ALA A 219 -2.00 3.17 -19.45
CA ALA A 219 -0.81 3.89 -18.98
C ALA A 219 0.48 3.15 -19.31
N LYS A 220 0.51 1.82 -19.14
CA LYS A 220 1.64 0.97 -19.53
C LYS A 220 1.98 1.04 -21.02
N LYS A 221 0.99 1.24 -21.90
CA LYS A 221 1.21 1.41 -23.35
C LYS A 221 1.73 2.81 -23.66
N LEU A 222 1.11 3.85 -23.09
CA LEU A 222 1.49 5.25 -23.31
C LEU A 222 2.86 5.59 -22.70
N ALA A 223 3.27 4.89 -21.65
CA ALA A 223 4.59 5.02 -21.04
C ALA A 223 5.75 4.78 -22.02
N MET A 224 5.57 3.95 -23.05
CA MET A 224 6.60 3.64 -24.05
C MET A 224 6.70 4.69 -25.17
N LEU A 225 5.79 5.66 -25.22
CA LEU A 225 5.77 6.71 -26.24
C LEU A 225 6.47 7.97 -25.73
N ASP A 226 7.25 8.65 -26.56
CA ASP A 226 7.96 9.90 -26.19
C ASP A 226 7.08 11.16 -26.27
N GLN A 227 5.86 11.05 -26.80
CA GLN A 227 4.95 12.19 -26.94
C GLN A 227 4.47 12.72 -25.58
N PRO A 228 4.07 14.00 -25.50
CA PRO A 228 3.48 14.58 -24.28
C PRO A 228 2.29 13.76 -23.77
N LEU A 229 2.25 13.55 -22.45
CA LEU A 229 1.18 12.80 -21.77
C LEU A 229 0.42 13.72 -20.82
N LEU A 230 -0.88 13.90 -21.06
CA LEU A 230 -1.78 14.64 -20.19
C LEU A 230 -2.52 13.70 -19.23
N LEU A 231 -2.40 13.94 -17.94
CA LEU A 231 -3.09 13.25 -16.86
C LEU A 231 -4.23 14.11 -16.33
N GLU A 232 -5.47 13.71 -16.61
CA GLU A 232 -6.67 14.38 -16.13
C GLU A 232 -7.25 13.64 -14.94
N GLY A 233 -7.52 14.34 -13.85
CA GLY A 233 -8.18 13.73 -12.71
C GLY A 233 -8.26 14.67 -11.52
N GLU A 234 -9.16 14.36 -10.59
CA GLU A 234 -9.34 15.17 -9.38
C GLU A 234 -8.09 15.19 -8.50
N THR A 235 -8.05 16.12 -7.56
CA THR A 235 -7.01 16.18 -6.54
C THR A 235 -7.03 14.90 -5.68
N GLY A 236 -5.85 14.41 -5.30
CA GLY A 236 -5.74 13.20 -4.48
C GLY A 236 -5.97 11.86 -5.22
N THR A 237 -6.03 11.86 -6.56
CA THR A 237 -6.18 10.63 -7.38
C THR A 237 -4.86 9.94 -7.73
N GLY A 238 -3.72 10.45 -7.29
CA GLY A 238 -2.40 9.81 -7.50
C GLY A 238 -1.74 10.12 -8.85
N LYS A 239 -2.01 11.30 -9.44
CA LYS A 239 -1.48 11.71 -10.74
C LYS A 239 0.05 11.69 -10.81
N GLU A 240 0.73 12.22 -9.79
CA GLU A 240 2.20 12.24 -9.71
C GLU A 240 2.78 10.81 -9.66
N MET A 241 2.17 9.92 -8.87
CA MET A 241 2.59 8.52 -8.80
C MET A 241 2.45 7.84 -10.17
N LEU A 242 1.40 8.18 -10.93
CA LEU A 242 1.18 7.61 -12.26
C LEU A 242 2.18 8.15 -13.27
N ALA A 243 2.52 9.44 -13.19
CA ALA A 243 3.57 10.06 -13.99
C ALA A 243 4.93 9.40 -13.73
N ARG A 244 5.29 9.18 -12.46
CA ARG A 244 6.53 8.50 -12.06
C ARG A 244 6.55 7.05 -12.55
N ALA A 245 5.45 6.31 -12.43
CA ALA A 245 5.35 4.95 -12.98
C ALA A 245 5.50 4.91 -14.51
N CYS A 246 4.92 5.89 -15.22
CA CYS A 246 5.11 6.04 -16.66
C CYS A 246 6.58 6.30 -17.02
N HIS A 247 7.28 7.16 -16.25
CA HIS A 247 8.71 7.41 -16.45
C HIS A 247 9.55 6.16 -16.21
N ASN A 248 9.35 5.45 -15.09
CA ASN A 248 10.10 4.24 -14.73
C ASN A 248 9.95 3.10 -15.76
N ARG A 249 8.82 3.07 -16.48
CA ARG A 249 8.58 2.08 -17.56
C ARG A 249 9.12 2.53 -18.93
N SER A 250 9.38 3.82 -19.12
CA SER A 250 9.78 4.38 -20.41
C SER A 250 11.23 4.05 -20.78
N ASN A 251 11.61 4.34 -22.03
CA ASN A 251 13.00 4.29 -22.48
C ASN A 251 13.93 5.25 -21.72
N ARG A 252 13.36 6.19 -20.95
CA ARG A 252 14.06 7.21 -20.17
C ARG A 252 14.15 6.88 -18.68
N SER A 253 13.86 5.65 -18.25
CA SER A 253 13.81 5.25 -16.83
C SER A 253 15.14 5.41 -16.07
N GLY A 254 16.27 5.39 -16.78
CA GLY A 254 17.59 5.67 -16.19
C GLY A 254 17.98 7.15 -16.18
N ALA A 255 17.12 8.04 -16.67
CA ALA A 255 17.37 9.48 -16.78
C ALA A 255 16.58 10.27 -15.71
N PRO A 256 16.86 11.57 -15.50
CA PRO A 256 16.19 12.34 -14.45
C PRO A 256 14.67 12.44 -14.65
N PHE A 257 13.93 12.34 -13.54
CA PHE A 257 12.50 12.68 -13.44
C PHE A 257 12.35 13.87 -12.49
N LEU A 258 12.04 15.05 -13.04
CA LEU A 258 11.90 16.27 -12.25
C LEU A 258 10.44 16.72 -12.22
N VAL A 259 10.01 17.23 -11.07
CA VAL A 259 8.62 17.62 -10.79
C VAL A 259 8.55 19.12 -10.52
N LEU A 260 7.57 19.79 -11.11
CA LEU A 260 7.22 21.17 -10.79
C LEU A 260 5.71 21.31 -10.62
N SER A 261 5.26 21.95 -9.54
CA SER A 261 3.86 22.35 -9.37
C SER A 261 3.66 23.78 -9.86
N CYS A 262 2.75 23.97 -10.81
CA CYS A 262 2.46 25.28 -11.39
C CYS A 262 1.58 26.15 -10.47
N ALA A 263 0.90 25.57 -9.48
CA ALA A 263 -0.02 26.28 -8.59
C ALA A 263 0.65 26.88 -7.34
N SER A 264 1.84 26.43 -6.98
CA SER A 264 2.45 26.73 -5.67
C SER A 264 3.37 27.96 -5.64
N MET A 265 3.58 28.63 -6.78
CA MET A 265 4.62 29.66 -6.92
C MET A 265 4.14 30.88 -7.70
N PRO A 266 4.66 32.09 -7.39
CA PRO A 266 4.49 33.26 -8.24
C PRO A 266 5.10 33.03 -9.63
N ASP A 267 4.54 33.69 -10.64
CA ASP A 267 4.96 33.55 -12.05
C ASP A 267 6.47 33.74 -12.27
N ASP A 268 7.09 34.76 -11.67
CA ASP A 268 8.52 35.04 -11.83
C ASP A 268 9.40 33.90 -11.29
N VAL A 269 8.96 33.27 -10.18
CA VAL A 269 9.64 32.12 -9.59
C VAL A 269 9.43 30.89 -10.46
N ALA A 270 8.20 30.65 -10.90
CA ALA A 270 7.90 29.52 -11.79
C ALA A 270 8.69 29.62 -13.11
N GLU A 271 8.86 30.82 -13.66
CA GLU A 271 9.65 31.06 -14.87
C GLU A 271 11.14 30.72 -14.66
N THR A 272 11.72 31.19 -13.57
CA THR A 272 13.14 30.96 -13.26
C THR A 272 13.42 29.50 -12.86
N GLU A 273 12.46 28.80 -12.25
CA GLU A 273 12.53 27.36 -12.00
C GLU A 273 12.39 26.54 -13.28
N LEU A 274 11.48 26.91 -14.19
CA LEU A 274 11.30 26.21 -15.47
C LEU A 274 12.49 26.38 -16.41
N PHE A 275 12.91 27.62 -16.64
CA PHE A 275 13.82 28.01 -17.72
C PHE A 275 15.19 28.48 -17.22
N GLY A 276 15.38 28.69 -15.92
CA GLY A 276 16.65 29.19 -15.38
C GLY A 276 16.85 30.70 -15.62
N HIS A 277 17.94 31.25 -15.08
CA HIS A 277 18.30 32.66 -15.24
C HIS A 277 19.80 32.83 -15.49
N ALA A 278 20.14 33.88 -16.25
CA ALA A 278 21.53 34.22 -16.55
C ALA A 278 22.25 34.80 -15.32
N PRO A 279 23.58 34.65 -15.22
CA PRO A 279 24.38 35.36 -14.21
C PRO A 279 24.13 36.87 -14.29
N GLY A 280 23.91 37.53 -13.15
CA GLY A 280 23.59 38.95 -13.08
C GLY A 280 22.10 39.28 -13.18
N SER A 281 21.25 38.30 -13.46
CA SER A 281 19.78 38.45 -13.39
C SER A 281 19.31 38.44 -11.93
N PHE A 282 18.30 39.25 -11.60
CA PHE A 282 17.71 39.33 -10.24
C PHE A 282 18.74 39.53 -9.11
N ASN A 283 19.83 40.28 -9.35
CA ASN A 283 20.92 40.52 -8.38
C ASN A 283 21.72 39.27 -7.94
N HIS A 284 21.60 38.14 -8.65
CA HIS A 284 22.38 36.93 -8.36
C HIS A 284 23.68 36.92 -9.17
N GLN A 285 24.82 36.75 -8.50
CA GLN A 285 26.13 36.74 -9.16
C GLN A 285 26.38 35.49 -10.02
N GLN A 286 25.66 34.40 -9.74
CA GLN A 286 25.74 33.13 -10.47
C GLN A 286 24.41 32.87 -11.17
N GLY A 287 24.45 32.28 -12.37
CA GLY A 287 23.26 31.85 -13.09
C GLY A 287 22.71 30.52 -12.55
N HIS A 288 21.44 30.24 -12.82
CA HIS A 288 20.76 29.01 -12.42
C HIS A 288 20.21 28.27 -13.65
N LYS A 289 20.40 26.95 -13.68
CA LYS A 289 19.82 26.09 -14.71
C LYS A 289 18.38 25.75 -14.36
N GLY A 290 17.45 25.95 -15.29
CA GLY A 290 16.05 25.56 -15.10
C GLY A 290 15.82 24.06 -15.16
N ILE A 291 14.64 23.62 -14.73
CA ILE A 291 14.24 22.22 -14.67
C ILE A 291 14.33 21.52 -16.02
N PHE A 292 14.03 22.23 -17.12
CA PHE A 292 14.15 21.65 -18.46
C PHE A 292 15.61 21.38 -18.85
N GLU A 293 16.55 22.23 -18.41
CA GLU A 293 17.98 21.99 -18.64
C GLU A 293 18.51 20.85 -17.76
N GLN A 294 18.06 20.80 -16.50
CA GLN A 294 18.44 19.74 -15.57
C GLN A 294 17.88 18.37 -15.97
N ALA A 295 16.70 18.33 -16.57
CA ALA A 295 16.03 17.11 -17.02
C ALA A 295 16.38 16.70 -18.46
N ASN A 296 17.42 17.27 -19.07
CA ASN A 296 17.80 16.92 -20.45
C ASN A 296 18.06 15.40 -20.61
N GLY A 297 17.43 14.77 -21.60
CA GLY A 297 17.39 13.33 -21.81
C GLY A 297 16.38 12.57 -20.94
N GLY A 298 15.74 13.25 -19.99
CA GLY A 298 14.82 12.71 -19.00
C GLY A 298 13.36 13.10 -19.21
N THR A 299 12.63 13.28 -18.11
CA THR A 299 11.20 13.61 -18.10
C THR A 299 10.90 14.71 -17.09
N VAL A 300 10.07 15.67 -17.47
CA VAL A 300 9.53 16.71 -16.57
C VAL A 300 8.04 16.47 -16.36
N PHE A 301 7.64 16.43 -15.10
CA PHE A 301 6.24 16.38 -14.68
C PHE A 301 5.77 17.78 -14.24
N LEU A 302 4.78 18.31 -14.95
CA LEU A 302 4.14 19.60 -14.67
C LEU A 302 2.79 19.35 -13.99
N ASP A 303 2.72 19.59 -12.69
CA ASP A 303 1.49 19.44 -11.91
C ASP A 303 0.62 20.70 -11.95
N GLU A 304 -0.69 20.49 -12.06
CA GLU A 304 -1.70 21.55 -12.17
C GLU A 304 -1.45 22.57 -13.31
N ILE A 305 -1.15 22.08 -14.52
CA ILE A 305 -0.84 22.91 -15.69
C ILE A 305 -1.95 23.92 -16.05
N GLY A 306 -3.21 23.63 -15.68
CA GLY A 306 -4.35 24.52 -15.88
C GLY A 306 -4.31 25.81 -15.05
N GLU A 307 -3.47 25.89 -14.02
CA GLU A 307 -3.27 27.09 -13.19
C GLU A 307 -2.13 27.98 -13.73
N MET A 308 -1.45 27.56 -14.80
CA MET A 308 -0.32 28.31 -15.38
C MET A 308 -0.78 29.64 -16.01
N SER A 309 -0.03 30.71 -15.77
CA SER A 309 -0.36 32.02 -16.34
C SER A 309 -0.19 32.08 -17.86
N PRO A 310 -0.88 33.00 -18.56
CA PRO A 310 -0.77 33.15 -20.01
C PRO A 310 0.67 33.41 -20.49
N HIS A 311 1.51 34.06 -19.67
CA HIS A 311 2.90 34.32 -20.01
C HIS A 311 3.72 33.03 -20.10
N LEU A 312 3.61 32.18 -19.08
CA LEU A 312 4.30 30.89 -19.01
C LEU A 312 3.79 29.92 -20.08
N GLN A 313 2.49 29.95 -20.39
CA GLN A 313 1.90 29.14 -21.47
C GLN A 313 2.58 29.40 -22.83
N ILE A 314 2.93 30.66 -23.14
CA ILE A 314 3.62 31.00 -24.40
C ILE A 314 5.02 30.39 -24.45
N LYS A 315 5.76 30.44 -23.34
CA LYS A 315 7.11 29.88 -23.27
C LYS A 315 7.10 28.37 -23.33
N LEU A 316 6.17 27.73 -22.62
CA LEU A 316 5.99 26.29 -22.67
C LEU A 316 5.59 25.81 -24.07
N LEU A 317 4.74 26.56 -24.78
CA LEU A 317 4.39 26.23 -26.16
C LEU A 317 5.62 26.22 -27.07
N ARG A 318 6.48 27.24 -26.98
CA ARG A 318 7.74 27.28 -27.76
C ARG A 318 8.63 26.09 -27.43
N PHE A 319 8.79 25.81 -26.14
CA PHE A 319 9.55 24.66 -25.68
C PHE A 319 9.04 23.33 -26.25
N LEU A 320 7.72 23.11 -26.23
CA LEU A 320 7.12 21.86 -26.73
C LEU A 320 7.24 21.69 -28.25
N GLN A 321 7.54 22.73 -29.01
CA GLN A 321 7.65 22.67 -30.48
C GLN A 321 8.94 22.00 -30.93
N ASP A 322 10.09 22.48 -30.44
CA ASP A 322 11.42 22.06 -30.89
C ASP A 322 12.43 21.85 -29.74
N GLY A 323 11.98 21.88 -28.48
CA GLY A 323 12.84 21.69 -27.31
C GLY A 323 13.72 22.90 -27.00
N THR A 324 13.46 24.06 -27.61
CA THR A 324 14.28 25.26 -27.42
C THR A 324 13.62 26.27 -26.47
N PHE A 325 14.43 26.94 -25.65
CA PHE A 325 13.99 28.05 -24.81
C PHE A 325 15.15 29.00 -24.50
N ARG A 326 14.86 30.15 -23.89
CA ARG A 326 15.87 31.11 -23.41
C ARG A 326 15.78 31.25 -21.91
N ARG A 327 16.93 31.34 -21.23
CA ARG A 327 16.96 31.66 -19.80
C ARG A 327 16.47 33.10 -19.58
N VAL A 328 15.98 33.38 -18.38
CA VAL A 328 15.59 34.75 -18.03
C VAL A 328 16.83 35.64 -18.05
N GLY A 329 16.76 36.73 -18.83
CA GLY A 329 17.88 37.66 -19.02
C GLY A 329 18.95 37.21 -20.02
N GLU A 330 18.78 36.08 -20.72
CA GLU A 330 19.72 35.57 -21.72
C GLU A 330 19.12 35.62 -23.14
N GLU A 331 19.92 36.02 -24.14
CA GLU A 331 19.49 35.97 -25.54
C GLU A 331 19.80 34.63 -26.23
N HIS A 332 20.71 33.85 -25.65
CA HIS A 332 21.12 32.56 -26.18
C HIS A 332 20.03 31.50 -25.98
N GLU A 333 19.75 30.73 -27.03
CA GLU A 333 18.79 29.64 -26.98
C GLU A 333 19.44 28.34 -26.49
N VAL A 334 18.78 27.67 -25.57
CA VAL A 334 19.17 26.37 -25.03
C VAL A 334 18.26 25.32 -25.64
N HIS A 335 18.83 24.28 -26.24
CA HIS A 335 18.10 23.14 -26.77
C HIS A 335 18.25 21.93 -25.85
N VAL A 336 17.14 21.29 -25.52
CA VAL A 336 17.10 20.09 -24.67
C VAL A 336 16.05 19.10 -25.19
N ASP A 337 16.30 17.82 -24.96
CA ASP A 337 15.36 16.74 -25.26
C ASP A 337 14.70 16.25 -23.97
N VAL A 338 13.48 16.70 -23.71
CA VAL A 338 12.73 16.37 -22.49
C VAL A 338 11.34 15.90 -22.85
N ARG A 339 10.95 14.75 -22.29
CA ARG A 339 9.56 14.30 -22.33
C ARG A 339 8.75 15.06 -21.30
N VAL A 340 7.60 15.59 -21.69
CA VAL A 340 6.69 16.31 -20.78
C VAL A 340 5.51 15.42 -20.40
N ILE A 341 5.26 15.27 -19.10
CA ILE A 341 4.03 14.72 -18.56
C ILE A 341 3.33 15.86 -17.82
N ALA A 342 2.10 16.20 -18.18
CA ALA A 342 1.35 17.27 -17.56
C ALA A 342 0.16 16.70 -16.78
N SER A 343 -0.24 17.38 -15.71
CA SER A 343 -1.34 16.99 -14.85
C SER A 343 -2.30 18.16 -14.66
N THR A 344 -3.60 17.87 -14.61
CA THR A 344 -4.65 18.88 -14.39
C THR A 344 -5.83 18.30 -13.62
N ARG A 345 -6.44 19.15 -12.77
CA ARG A 345 -7.75 18.90 -12.16
C ARG A 345 -8.89 19.54 -12.96
N HIS A 346 -8.58 20.52 -13.80
CA HIS A 346 -9.54 21.26 -14.61
C HIS A 346 -9.68 20.65 -15.99
N ASN A 347 -10.84 20.80 -16.59
CA ASN A 347 -11.05 20.50 -18.01
C ASN A 347 -10.33 21.55 -18.87
N LEU A 348 -9.20 21.18 -19.47
CA LEU A 348 -8.41 22.11 -20.28
C LEU A 348 -9.17 22.57 -21.54
N ALA A 349 -10.09 21.76 -22.08
CA ALA A 349 -10.90 22.16 -23.22
C ALA A 349 -11.83 23.33 -22.86
N GLU A 350 -12.49 23.28 -21.69
CA GLU A 350 -13.32 24.39 -21.20
C GLU A 350 -12.49 25.64 -20.86
N LEU A 351 -11.28 25.46 -20.32
CA LEU A 351 -10.36 26.58 -20.08
C LEU A 351 -9.87 27.21 -21.39
N ALA A 352 -9.72 26.42 -22.44
CA ALA A 352 -9.39 26.91 -23.77
C ALA A 352 -10.53 27.71 -24.39
N GLU A 353 -11.77 27.18 -24.34
CA GLU A 353 -12.97 27.88 -24.84
C GLU A 353 -13.24 29.19 -24.10
N SER A 354 -12.93 29.26 -22.80
CA SER A 354 -13.08 30.46 -21.99
C SER A 354 -11.91 31.46 -22.10
N GLY A 355 -10.89 31.15 -22.90
CA GLY A 355 -9.72 32.02 -23.14
C GLY A 355 -8.73 32.09 -21.97
N LYS A 356 -8.87 31.24 -20.96
CA LYS A 356 -7.95 31.16 -19.81
C LYS A 356 -6.72 30.29 -20.10
N PHE A 357 -6.87 29.36 -21.04
CA PHE A 357 -5.79 28.51 -21.52
C PHE A 357 -5.66 28.67 -23.03
N ARG A 358 -4.46 28.64 -23.59
CA ARG A 358 -4.31 28.77 -25.05
C ARG A 358 -4.68 27.47 -25.77
N GLU A 359 -5.48 27.59 -26.83
CA GLU A 359 -5.89 26.45 -27.66
C GLU A 359 -4.69 25.73 -28.28
N ASP A 360 -3.69 26.45 -28.77
CA ASP A 360 -2.49 25.88 -29.39
C ASP A 360 -1.67 25.01 -28.43
N LEU A 361 -1.49 25.46 -27.18
CA LEU A 361 -0.86 24.69 -26.13
C LEU A 361 -1.69 23.46 -25.74
N PHE A 362 -3.02 23.60 -25.65
CA PHE A 362 -3.91 22.48 -25.36
C PHE A 362 -3.75 21.35 -26.39
N TYR A 363 -3.79 21.67 -27.70
CA TYR A 363 -3.62 20.66 -28.74
C TYR A 363 -2.23 20.00 -28.72
N ARG A 364 -1.18 20.72 -28.29
CA ARG A 364 0.17 20.16 -28.17
C ARG A 364 0.34 19.24 -26.95
N LEU A 365 -0.41 19.48 -25.87
CA LEU A 365 -0.41 18.64 -24.67
C LEU A 365 -1.37 17.45 -24.78
N ASN A 366 -2.53 17.64 -25.42
CA ASN A 366 -3.59 16.66 -25.57
C ASN A 366 -3.31 15.64 -26.70
N VAL A 367 -2.05 15.21 -26.85
CA VAL A 367 -1.64 14.20 -27.82
C VAL A 367 -1.93 12.80 -27.28
N LEU A 368 -1.49 12.54 -26.04
CA LEU A 368 -1.80 11.33 -25.29
C LEU A 368 -2.51 11.76 -24.00
N THR A 369 -3.68 11.19 -23.73
CA THR A 369 -4.48 11.59 -22.55
C THR A 369 -4.94 10.39 -21.75
N LEU A 370 -4.76 10.49 -20.43
CA LEU A 370 -5.24 9.52 -19.46
C LEU A 370 -6.13 10.21 -18.45
N ARG A 371 -7.38 9.75 -18.38
CA ARG A 371 -8.33 10.18 -17.37
C ARG A 371 -8.33 9.20 -16.20
N ILE A 372 -7.97 9.69 -15.02
CA ILE A 372 -7.93 8.92 -13.78
C ILE A 372 -9.29 9.05 -13.09
N PRO A 373 -10.04 7.96 -12.91
CA PRO A 373 -11.35 8.02 -12.29
C PRO A 373 -11.23 8.34 -10.79
N PRO A 374 -12.13 9.18 -10.25
CA PRO A 374 -12.20 9.44 -8.82
C PRO A 374 -12.60 8.17 -8.06
N LEU A 375 -12.33 8.11 -6.76
CA LEU A 375 -12.54 6.92 -5.94
C LEU A 375 -14.01 6.48 -5.90
N ARG A 376 -14.96 7.44 -5.91
CA ARG A 376 -16.40 7.17 -6.01
C ARG A 376 -16.84 6.43 -7.28
N GLU A 377 -16.05 6.50 -8.36
CA GLU A 377 -16.31 5.77 -9.61
C GLU A 377 -15.70 4.36 -9.61
N ARG A 378 -14.99 3.98 -8.55
CA ARG A 378 -14.32 2.69 -8.35
C ARG A 378 -14.46 2.20 -6.89
N PRO A 379 -15.68 2.01 -6.38
CA PRO A 379 -15.91 1.64 -4.98
C PRO A 379 -15.26 0.30 -4.59
N SER A 380 -15.12 -0.64 -5.54
CA SER A 380 -14.41 -1.91 -5.30
C SER A 380 -12.93 -1.74 -4.97
N ASP A 381 -12.33 -0.58 -5.26
CA ASP A 381 -10.93 -0.30 -4.93
C ASP A 381 -10.76 0.24 -3.51
N VAL A 382 -11.85 0.59 -2.80
CA VAL A 382 -11.79 1.13 -1.44
C VAL A 382 -11.23 0.11 -0.46
N GLN A 383 -11.69 -1.15 -0.51
CA GLN A 383 -11.20 -2.20 0.38
C GLN A 383 -9.67 -2.45 0.26
N PRO A 384 -9.11 -2.75 -0.92
CA PRO A 384 -7.68 -3.01 -1.01
C PRO A 384 -6.83 -1.76 -0.71
N LEU A 385 -7.33 -0.55 -0.97
CA LEU A 385 -6.67 0.69 -0.55
C LEU A 385 -6.71 0.88 0.97
N LEU A 386 -7.83 0.54 1.62
CA LEU A 386 -7.96 0.57 3.08
C LEU A 386 -6.96 -0.38 3.72
N ASP A 387 -6.87 -1.62 3.23
CA ASP A 387 -5.91 -2.61 3.72
C ASP A 387 -4.46 -2.12 3.59
N LEU A 388 -4.11 -1.54 2.45
CA LEU A 388 -2.80 -0.93 2.19
C LEU A 388 -2.49 0.17 3.22
N PHE A 389 -3.39 1.13 3.41
CA PHE A 389 -3.15 2.26 4.30
C PHE A 389 -3.12 1.83 5.77
N ILE A 390 -3.93 0.84 6.15
CA ILE A 390 -3.87 0.27 7.50
C ILE A 390 -2.51 -0.37 7.73
N ALA A 391 -2.05 -1.24 6.83
CA ALA A 391 -0.75 -1.89 6.96
C ALA A 391 0.41 -0.88 6.99
N LYS A 392 0.36 0.13 6.11
CA LYS A 392 1.34 1.23 6.05
C LYS A 392 1.46 1.96 7.39
N HIS A 393 0.33 2.36 7.97
CA HIS A 393 0.31 3.17 9.19
C HIS A 393 0.49 2.34 10.45
N SER A 394 -0.05 1.10 10.51
CA SER A 394 0.15 0.20 11.65
C SER A 394 1.63 -0.14 11.82
N ASN A 395 2.33 -0.45 10.73
CA ASN A 395 3.77 -0.70 10.75
C ASN A 395 4.56 0.53 11.22
N LYS A 396 4.19 1.72 10.75
CA LYS A 396 4.83 2.97 11.15
C LYS A 396 4.60 3.33 12.62
N LEU A 397 3.42 3.00 13.14
CA LEU A 397 3.03 3.24 14.54
C LEU A 397 3.48 2.10 15.48
N GLY A 398 4.03 1.00 14.95
CA GLY A 398 4.43 -0.17 15.73
C GLY A 398 3.24 -0.94 16.34
N MET A 399 2.08 -0.91 15.67
CA MET A 399 0.84 -1.52 16.15
C MET A 399 0.51 -2.78 15.34
N MET A 400 -0.19 -3.73 15.98
CA MET A 400 -0.79 -4.84 15.23
C MET A 400 -1.93 -4.33 14.34
N LYS A 401 -2.20 -5.05 13.24
CA LYS A 401 -3.31 -4.72 12.33
C LYS A 401 -4.65 -4.86 13.08
N PRO A 402 -5.48 -3.81 13.17
CA PRO A 402 -6.78 -3.90 13.84
C PRO A 402 -7.75 -4.76 13.03
N LYS A 403 -8.76 -5.31 13.72
CA LYS A 403 -9.92 -5.94 13.08
C LYS A 403 -10.84 -4.86 12.51
N LEU A 404 -11.45 -5.14 11.36
CA LEU A 404 -12.43 -4.24 10.75
C LEU A 404 -13.84 -4.61 11.21
N ALA A 405 -14.68 -3.62 11.50
CA ALA A 405 -16.11 -3.85 11.69
C ALA A 405 -16.78 -4.27 10.38
N ASP A 406 -17.80 -5.14 10.46
CA ASP A 406 -18.46 -5.71 9.28
C ASP A 406 -19.11 -4.65 8.38
N ASP A 407 -19.61 -3.56 8.95
CA ASP A 407 -20.28 -2.46 8.25
C ASP A 407 -19.33 -1.37 7.73
N LEU A 408 -18.05 -1.43 8.12
CA LEU A 408 -17.06 -0.41 7.80
C LEU A 408 -16.88 -0.25 6.29
N LEU A 409 -16.68 -1.37 5.60
CA LEU A 409 -16.42 -1.36 4.15
C LEU A 409 -17.60 -0.84 3.36
N ASP A 410 -18.83 -1.21 3.73
CA ASP A 410 -20.04 -0.78 3.04
C ASP A 410 -20.25 0.74 3.17
N GLN A 411 -20.02 1.29 4.37
CA GLN A 411 -20.15 2.73 4.60
C GLN A 411 -19.04 3.52 3.89
N LEU A 412 -17.79 3.03 3.93
CA LEU A 412 -16.68 3.67 3.21
C LEU A 412 -16.85 3.59 1.69
N ALA A 413 -17.42 2.50 1.16
CA ALA A 413 -17.67 2.35 -0.27
C ALA A 413 -18.78 3.30 -0.79
N GLN A 414 -19.74 3.68 0.06
CA GLN A 414 -20.82 4.61 -0.30
C GLN A 414 -20.42 6.09 -0.22
N TYR A 415 -19.31 6.41 0.46
CA TYR A 415 -18.84 7.78 0.61
C TYR A 415 -18.29 8.34 -0.71
N GLN A 416 -18.48 9.65 -0.94
CA GLN A 416 -18.13 10.31 -2.21
C GLN A 416 -16.63 10.57 -2.39
N TRP A 417 -15.86 10.56 -1.30
CA TRP A 417 -14.41 10.79 -1.28
C TRP A 417 -13.97 12.04 -2.07
N PRO A 418 -14.40 13.26 -1.69
CA PRO A 418 -14.02 14.49 -2.38
C PRO A 418 -12.49 14.73 -2.44
N GLY A 419 -11.72 14.21 -1.48
CA GLY A 419 -10.25 14.23 -1.52
C GLY A 419 -9.60 12.93 -1.99
N ASN A 420 -10.38 12.02 -2.59
CA ASN A 420 -9.96 10.74 -3.17
C ASN A 420 -9.04 9.93 -2.22
N MET A 421 -7.96 9.34 -2.74
CA MET A 421 -7.07 8.47 -1.97
C MET A 421 -6.29 9.24 -0.90
N ARG A 422 -6.02 10.55 -1.12
CA ARG A 422 -5.36 11.39 -0.11
C ARG A 422 -6.24 11.59 1.12
N GLN A 423 -7.55 11.75 0.93
CA GLN A 423 -8.50 11.81 2.05
C GLN A 423 -8.56 10.48 2.77
N LEU A 424 -8.65 9.36 2.04
CA LEU A 424 -8.68 8.02 2.64
C LEU A 424 -7.40 7.75 3.46
N ASP A 425 -6.21 7.99 2.90
CA ASP A 425 -4.91 7.82 3.60
C ASP A 425 -4.86 8.61 4.93
N ASN A 426 -5.26 9.89 4.88
CA ASN A 426 -5.28 10.75 6.07
C ASN A 426 -6.32 10.30 7.12
N MET A 427 -7.50 9.87 6.67
CA MET A 427 -8.56 9.42 7.57
C MET A 427 -8.20 8.09 8.22
N VAL A 428 -7.55 7.17 7.51
CA VAL A 428 -7.05 5.91 8.09
C VAL A 428 -6.00 6.19 9.15
N LEU A 429 -5.02 7.06 8.88
CA LEU A 429 -4.02 7.44 9.88
C LEU A 429 -4.69 8.01 11.14
N ARG A 430 -5.63 8.93 10.97
CA ARG A 430 -6.37 9.53 12.08
C ARG A 430 -7.14 8.49 12.89
N ALA A 431 -7.88 7.61 12.20
CA ALA A 431 -8.67 6.58 12.84
C ALA A 431 -7.80 5.61 13.66
N LEU A 432 -6.64 5.21 13.13
CA LEU A 432 -5.68 4.37 13.84
C LEU A 432 -5.07 5.05 15.07
N THR A 433 -4.92 6.38 15.07
CA THR A 433 -4.42 7.13 16.23
C THR A 433 -5.47 7.41 17.29
N GLU A 434 -6.75 7.42 16.93
CA GLU A 434 -7.86 7.72 17.84
C GLU A 434 -8.52 6.46 18.43
N MET A 435 -8.32 5.28 17.81
CA MET A 435 -8.94 4.04 18.28
C MET A 435 -8.37 3.60 19.65
N PRO A 436 -9.21 3.42 20.68
CA PRO A 436 -8.79 2.87 21.97
C PRO A 436 -8.78 1.34 22.00
N ASP A 437 -9.51 0.70 21.08
CA ASP A 437 -9.72 -0.75 20.99
C ASP A 437 -9.11 -1.33 19.71
N ASP A 438 -8.96 -2.67 19.66
CA ASP A 438 -8.43 -3.39 18.49
C ASP A 438 -9.39 -3.48 17.28
N VAL A 439 -10.54 -2.79 17.33
CA VAL A 439 -11.57 -2.82 16.28
C VAL A 439 -11.77 -1.44 15.65
N LEU A 440 -11.55 -1.36 14.34
CA LEU A 440 -11.75 -0.16 13.54
C LEU A 440 -13.21 -0.05 13.08
N THR A 441 -13.91 0.99 13.54
CA THR A 441 -15.27 1.34 13.14
C THR A 441 -15.30 2.62 12.30
N VAL A 442 -16.43 2.89 11.64
CA VAL A 442 -16.61 4.06 10.76
C VAL A 442 -16.55 5.38 11.53
N ASP A 443 -16.98 5.36 12.80
CA ASP A 443 -17.04 6.55 13.64
C ASP A 443 -15.68 7.25 13.78
N TYR A 444 -14.58 6.48 13.80
CA TYR A 444 -13.22 7.01 13.88
C TYR A 444 -12.74 7.73 12.61
N PHE A 445 -13.41 7.50 11.47
CA PHE A 445 -13.09 8.23 10.24
C PHE A 445 -13.63 9.66 10.30
N HIS A 446 -14.61 9.94 11.17
CA HIS A 446 -15.31 11.23 11.25
C HIS A 446 -15.68 11.74 9.85
N LEU A 447 -16.28 10.87 9.02
CA LEU A 447 -16.63 11.20 7.64
C LEU A 447 -17.42 12.52 7.68
N PRO A 448 -16.88 13.63 7.11
CA PRO A 448 -17.61 14.87 7.05
C PRO A 448 -18.92 14.52 6.38
N GLN A 449 -20.03 14.79 7.08
CA GLN A 449 -21.30 14.91 6.41
C GLN A 449 -21.01 15.96 5.35
N LEU A 450 -20.85 15.52 4.10
CA LEU A 450 -21.06 16.42 2.99
C LEU A 450 -22.41 16.98 3.34
N GLU A 451 -22.45 18.27 3.69
CA GLU A 451 -23.70 19.00 3.60
C GLU A 451 -24.12 18.68 2.19
N THR A 452 -25.02 17.70 2.07
CA THR A 452 -25.78 17.53 0.89
C THR A 452 -26.41 18.90 0.79
N VAL A 453 -25.84 19.72 -0.09
CA VAL A 453 -26.62 20.45 -1.05
C VAL A 453 -27.37 19.37 -1.84
N ALA A 454 -28.26 18.65 -1.13
CA ALA A 454 -29.60 18.42 -1.55
C ALA A 454 -30.10 19.81 -1.93
N THR A 455 -29.74 20.20 -3.16
CA THR A 455 -30.73 20.66 -4.13
C THR A 455 -32.03 20.02 -3.69
N GLY A 456 -32.89 20.84 -3.08
CA GLY A 456 -33.92 20.38 -2.16
C GLY A 456 -34.92 19.43 -2.79
N MET A 457 -34.54 18.18 -2.98
CA MET A 457 -35.43 17.04 -3.08
C MET A 457 -35.90 16.80 -1.66
N THR A 458 -37.01 17.45 -1.34
CA THR A 458 -37.92 16.93 -0.33
C THR A 458 -38.13 15.45 -0.62
N ASN A 459 -38.15 14.61 0.42
CA ASN A 459 -38.56 13.21 0.29
C ASN A 459 -39.92 13.19 -0.41
N ILE A 460 -39.95 12.91 -1.70
CA ILE A 460 -41.19 12.77 -2.46
C ILE A 460 -41.81 11.48 -1.96
N ASN A 461 -42.94 11.60 -1.26
CA ASN A 461 -43.75 10.44 -0.95
C ASN A 461 -44.33 9.92 -2.27
N LEU A 462 -43.91 8.71 -2.67
CA LEU A 462 -44.30 8.09 -3.95
C LEU A 462 -45.54 7.19 -3.79
N ASP A 463 -46.16 7.18 -2.62
CA ASP A 463 -47.41 6.44 -2.37
C ASP A 463 -48.61 7.24 -2.89
N GLY A 464 -49.24 6.77 -3.98
CA GLY A 464 -50.47 7.36 -4.51
C GLY A 464 -50.60 7.28 -6.03
N SER A 465 -51.63 7.92 -6.59
CA SER A 465 -51.75 8.11 -8.04
C SER A 465 -50.82 9.25 -8.52
N LEU A 466 -50.47 9.28 -9.81
CA LEU A 466 -49.62 10.32 -10.39
C LEU A 466 -50.14 11.74 -10.10
N ASP A 467 -51.47 11.90 -10.12
CA ASP A 467 -52.14 13.17 -9.83
C ASP A 467 -51.98 13.60 -8.37
N ASP A 468 -51.94 12.64 -7.43
CA ASP A 468 -51.75 12.92 -6.00
C ASP A 468 -50.29 13.31 -5.72
N ILE A 469 -49.34 12.58 -6.31
CA ILE A 469 -47.90 12.87 -6.20
C ILE A 469 -47.59 14.26 -6.78
N MET A 470 -48.19 14.62 -7.92
CA MET A 470 -48.00 15.95 -8.51
C MET A 470 -48.58 17.07 -7.65
N LYS A 471 -49.76 16.87 -7.03
CA LYS A 471 -50.37 17.86 -6.14
C LYS A 471 -49.54 18.09 -4.87
N ASP A 472 -49.04 17.02 -4.26
CA ASP A 472 -48.21 17.10 -3.06
C ASP A 472 -46.88 17.80 -3.34
N TYR A 473 -46.25 17.47 -4.47
CA TYR A 473 -45.04 18.14 -4.90
C TYR A 473 -45.29 19.63 -5.18
N GLU A 474 -46.38 19.95 -5.86
CA GLU A 474 -46.76 21.34 -6.15
C GLU A 474 -47.05 22.14 -4.87
N ALA A 475 -47.74 21.55 -3.90
CA ALA A 475 -48.02 22.17 -2.60
C ALA A 475 -46.73 22.48 -1.82
N GLN A 476 -45.78 21.54 -1.78
CA GLN A 476 -44.49 21.73 -1.11
C GLN A 476 -43.65 22.84 -1.76
N VAL A 477 -43.61 22.89 -3.10
CA VAL A 477 -42.91 23.93 -3.85
C VAL A 477 -43.53 25.31 -3.60
N LEU A 478 -44.86 25.40 -3.61
CA LEU A 478 -45.57 26.64 -3.34
C LEU A 478 -45.39 27.13 -1.89
N ASP A 479 -45.40 26.24 -0.90
CA ASP A 479 -45.20 26.59 0.51
C ASP A 479 -43.79 27.16 0.76
N ARG A 480 -42.76 26.51 0.21
CA ARG A 480 -41.37 26.96 0.33
C ARG A 480 -41.11 28.30 -0.35
N LEU A 481 -41.69 28.50 -1.54
CA LEU A 481 -41.59 29.78 -2.26
C LEU A 481 -42.40 30.88 -1.57
N TYR A 482 -43.49 30.54 -0.88
CA TYR A 482 -44.30 31.51 -0.16
C TYR A 482 -43.56 32.12 1.04
N GLN A 483 -42.66 31.36 1.68
CA GLN A 483 -41.77 31.86 2.73
C GLN A 483 -40.85 33.00 2.25
N SER A 484 -40.34 32.89 1.01
CA SER A 484 -39.45 33.89 0.40
C SER A 484 -40.21 34.98 -0.37
N PHE A 485 -41.44 34.72 -0.80
CA PHE A 485 -42.30 35.68 -1.50
C PHE A 485 -43.76 35.62 -0.98
N PRO A 486 -44.07 36.28 0.16
CA PRO A 486 -45.36 36.17 0.86
C PRO A 486 -46.51 36.95 0.18
N SER A 487 -46.56 36.95 -1.14
CA SER A 487 -47.61 37.57 -1.95
C SER A 487 -47.86 36.75 -3.20
N SER A 488 -49.12 36.38 -3.44
CA SER A 488 -49.57 35.66 -4.65
C SER A 488 -49.10 36.32 -5.95
N ARG A 489 -49.06 37.66 -6.01
CA ARG A 489 -48.57 38.41 -7.18
C ARG A 489 -47.06 38.28 -7.38
N LYS A 490 -46.27 38.25 -6.30
CA LYS A 490 -44.81 38.09 -6.37
C LYS A 490 -44.43 36.66 -6.75
N LEU A 491 -45.14 35.68 -6.18
CA LEU A 491 -44.96 34.26 -6.46
C LEU A 491 -45.31 33.93 -7.92
N ALA A 492 -46.45 34.46 -8.41
CA ALA A 492 -46.87 34.33 -9.81
C ALA A 492 -45.85 34.93 -10.79
N LYS A 493 -45.28 36.09 -10.46
CA LYS A 493 -44.22 36.72 -11.27
C LYS A 493 -42.93 35.88 -11.30
N ARG A 494 -42.57 35.24 -10.19
CA ARG A 494 -41.37 34.39 -10.09
C ARG A 494 -41.51 33.06 -10.84
N LEU A 495 -42.72 32.48 -10.81
CA LEU A 495 -43.07 31.22 -11.44
C LEU A 495 -43.56 31.38 -12.89
N ASN A 496 -43.66 32.62 -13.39
CA ASN A 496 -44.13 32.95 -14.73
C ASN A 496 -45.53 32.37 -15.06
N VAL A 497 -46.44 32.45 -14.10
CA VAL A 497 -47.83 31.95 -14.21
C VAL A 497 -48.83 33.03 -13.85
N SER A 498 -50.11 32.83 -14.20
CA SER A 498 -51.15 33.81 -13.90
C SER A 498 -51.37 33.94 -12.38
N HIS A 499 -51.56 35.17 -11.92
CA HIS A 499 -51.87 35.47 -10.52
C HIS A 499 -53.10 34.70 -10.01
N THR A 500 -54.11 34.51 -10.88
CA THR A 500 -55.34 33.76 -10.55
C THR A 500 -55.06 32.27 -10.36
N SER A 501 -54.18 31.67 -11.16
CA SER A 501 -53.79 30.26 -11.01
C SER A 501 -53.06 30.02 -9.68
N VAL A 502 -52.11 30.89 -9.32
CA VAL A 502 -51.37 30.76 -8.05
C VAL A 502 -52.26 31.04 -6.84
N ALA A 503 -53.17 32.02 -6.93
CA ALA A 503 -54.12 32.32 -5.86
C ALA A 503 -55.09 31.16 -5.60
N ASN A 504 -55.57 30.49 -6.66
CA ASN A 504 -56.42 29.31 -6.53
C ASN A 504 -55.64 28.14 -5.91
N LYS A 505 -54.43 27.85 -6.39
CA LYS A 505 -53.59 26.76 -5.85
C LYS A 505 -53.19 26.97 -4.40
N LEU A 506 -52.83 28.19 -4.00
CA LEU A 506 -52.55 28.50 -2.58
C LEU A 506 -53.78 28.30 -1.68
N ARG A 507 -54.99 28.57 -2.20
CA ARG A 507 -56.25 28.34 -1.49
C ARG A 507 -56.58 26.86 -1.39
N ASP A 508 -56.42 26.13 -2.48
CA ASP A 508 -56.73 24.70 -2.58
C ASP A 508 -55.77 23.86 -1.71
N TYR A 509 -54.51 24.28 -1.58
CA TYR A 509 -53.51 23.65 -0.70
C TYR A 509 -53.48 24.20 0.74
N GLY A 510 -54.35 25.16 1.08
CA GLY A 510 -54.46 25.69 2.44
C GLY A 510 -53.26 26.53 2.93
N ILE A 511 -52.39 27.00 2.04
CA ILE A 511 -51.18 27.75 2.38
C ILE A 511 -51.57 29.20 2.73
N LYS A 512 -51.53 29.54 4.02
CA LYS A 512 -51.83 30.88 4.55
C LYS A 512 -50.60 31.51 5.19
N LYS A 513 -50.58 32.84 5.25
CA LYS A 513 -49.57 33.61 5.97
C LYS A 513 -49.61 33.21 7.46
N ARG A 514 -48.54 32.61 7.97
CA ARG A 514 -48.31 32.44 9.41
C ARG A 514 -48.03 33.78 10.06
#